data_AF-A0AAW6XLX5-F1
#
_entry.id   AF-A0AAW6XLX5-F1
#
_cell.length_a   1.000
_cell.length_b   1.000
_cell.length_c   1.000
_cell.angle_alpha   90.00
_cell.angle_beta   90.00
_cell.angle_gamma   90.00
#
_symmetry.space_group_name_H-M   'P 1'
#
loop_
_entity.id
_entity.type
_entity.pdbx_description
1 polymer ?
#
loop_
_entity_poly.entity_id
_entity_poly.type
_entity_poly.pdbx_seq_one_letter_code
_entity_poly.pdbx_strand_id
1 'polypeptide(L)' 'AFHAQAAALVQGAGTGAIRAALAALLKPGQRLLVHDAPVYPTTRVIIEQMGLTLITVDFNDLSALKQVVDEQQPDAALVH' A
#
# COMPACT_ATOMS: atom_id res chain seq x y z
N ALA A 1 -5.94 -18.55 -15.93
CA ALA A 1 -4.71 -18.40 -15.10
C ALA A 1 -4.48 -16.91 -14.86
N PHE A 2 -3.83 -16.51 -13.76
CA PHE A 2 -3.66 -15.09 -13.39
C PHE A 2 -2.58 -14.34 -14.19
N HIS A 3 -1.97 -14.95 -15.22
CA HIS A 3 -0.94 -14.34 -16.07
C HIS A 3 0.23 -13.67 -15.31
N ALA A 4 0.53 -14.15 -14.09
CA ALA A 4 1.64 -13.68 -13.26
C ALA A 4 2.83 -14.65 -13.33
N GLN A 5 4.04 -14.13 -13.10
CA GLN A 5 5.28 -14.93 -13.15
C GLN A 5 5.37 -15.98 -12.04
N ALA A 6 4.83 -15.69 -10.86
CA ALA A 6 4.81 -16.56 -9.69
C ALA A 6 3.60 -16.28 -8.80
N ALA A 7 3.26 -17.23 -7.93
CA ALA A 7 2.23 -17.08 -6.92
C ALA A 7 2.65 -17.80 -5.62
N ALA A 8 2.20 -17.29 -4.48
CA ALA A 8 2.39 -17.91 -3.17
C ALA A 8 1.05 -17.99 -2.43
N LEU A 9 0.77 -19.16 -1.84
CA LEU A 9 -0.32 -19.29 -0.88
C LEU A 9 0.17 -18.83 0.50
N VAL A 10 -0.65 -18.05 1.19
CA VAL A 10 -0.32 -17.50 2.50
C VAL A 10 -1.47 -17.75 3.49
N GLN A 11 -1.14 -17.75 4.77
CA GLN A 11 -2.12 -17.84 5.85
C GLN A 11 -2.77 -16.47 6.09
N GLY A 12 -3.96 -16.46 6.71
CA GLY A 12 -4.65 -15.21 7.09
C GLY A 12 -5.48 -14.55 5.98
N ALA A 13 -5.87 -15.32 4.95
CA ALA A 13 -6.72 -14.88 3.83
C ALA A 13 -6.21 -13.58 3.18
N GLY A 14 -7.11 -12.67 2.77
CA GLY A 14 -6.74 -11.41 2.12
C GLY A 14 -5.87 -10.49 3.00
N THR A 15 -6.12 -10.45 4.31
CA THR A 15 -5.30 -9.64 5.23
C THR A 15 -3.87 -10.16 5.33
N GLY A 16 -3.68 -11.48 5.36
CA GLY A 16 -2.36 -12.10 5.32
C GLY A 16 -1.63 -11.84 4.00
N ALA A 17 -2.35 -11.85 2.88
CA ALA A 17 -1.80 -11.50 1.57
C ALA A 17 -1.30 -10.06 1.51
N ILE A 18 -2.10 -9.08 1.96
CA ILE A 18 -1.70 -7.67 2.00
C ILE A 18 -0.49 -7.48 2.92
N ARG A 19 -0.48 -8.12 4.08
CA ARG A 19 0.66 -8.06 5.02
C ARG A 19 1.94 -8.58 4.39
N ALA A 20 1.88 -9.74 3.75
CA ALA A 20 3.05 -10.34 3.09
C ALA A 20 3.56 -9.47 1.94
N ALA A 21 2.65 -8.92 1.13
CA ALA A 21 3.02 -8.02 0.03
C ALA A 21 3.68 -6.74 0.52
N LEU A 22 3.09 -6.07 1.53
CA LEU A 22 3.68 -4.85 2.10
C LEU A 22 5.05 -5.12 2.74
N ALA A 23 5.20 -6.22 3.47
CA ALA A 23 6.49 -6.59 4.06
C ALA A 23 7.58 -6.93 3.03
N ALA A 24 7.20 -7.38 1.83
CA ALA A 24 8.13 -7.64 0.74
C ALA A 24 8.56 -6.36 0.00
N LEU A 25 7.69 -5.34 -0.05
CA LEU A 25 7.92 -4.09 -0.76
C LEU A 25 8.54 -2.99 0.11
N LEU A 26 8.23 -3.00 1.41
CA LEU A 26 8.55 -1.91 2.33
C LEU A 26 9.30 -2.39 3.57
N LYS A 27 10.26 -1.57 3.98
CA LYS A 27 10.89 -1.60 5.30
C LYS A 27 10.05 -0.77 6.30
N PRO A 28 10.16 -1.06 7.60
CA PRO A 28 9.54 -0.22 8.62
C PRO A 28 9.94 1.26 8.48
N GLY A 29 8.99 2.17 8.69
CA GLY A 29 9.22 3.62 8.55
C GLY A 29 9.08 4.19 7.13
N GLN A 30 9.08 3.36 6.08
CA GLN A 30 8.96 3.82 4.70
C GLN A 30 7.59 4.41 4.36
N ARG A 31 7.51 5.09 3.23
CA ARG A 31 6.40 5.93 2.80
C ARG A 31 5.45 5.13 1.89
N LEU A 32 4.20 4.99 2.32
CA LEU A 32 3.14 4.31 1.58
C LEU A 32 2.12 5.33 1.07
N LEU A 33 1.94 5.37 -0.25
CA LEU A 33 0.88 6.14 -0.89
C LEU A 33 -0.46 5.39 -0.81
N VAL A 34 -1.52 6.07 -0.39
CA VAL A 34 -2.88 5.54 -0.29
C VAL A 34 -3.91 6.55 -0.82
N HIS A 35 -5.07 6.05 -1.22
CA HIS A 35 -6.19 6.89 -1.60
C HIS A 35 -6.70 7.71 -0.40
N ASP A 36 -7.09 8.96 -0.62
CA ASP A 36 -7.82 9.79 0.34
C ASP A 36 -9.26 9.28 0.56
N ALA A 37 -9.36 8.14 1.21
CA ALA A 37 -10.57 7.49 1.64
C ALA A 37 -10.31 6.76 2.98
N PRO A 38 -11.34 6.33 3.72
CA PRO A 38 -11.14 5.58 4.95
C PRO A 38 -10.31 4.31 4.71
N VAL A 39 -9.07 4.29 5.21
CA VAL A 39 -8.21 3.10 5.16
C VAL A 39 -8.91 1.93 5.83
N TYR A 40 -8.98 0.79 5.14
CA TYR A 40 -9.63 -0.42 5.65
C TYR A 40 -9.05 -0.82 7.01
N PRO A 41 -9.87 -1.21 8.03
CA PRO A 41 -9.39 -1.38 9.40
C PRO A 41 -8.22 -2.36 9.55
N THR A 42 -8.23 -3.46 8.80
CA THR A 42 -7.15 -4.46 8.85
C THR A 42 -5.85 -3.98 8.19
N THR A 43 -5.94 -3.15 7.15
CA THR A 43 -4.78 -2.49 6.53
C THR A 43 -4.16 -1.45 7.45
N ARG A 44 -4.99 -0.68 8.17
CA ARG A 44 -4.52 0.31 9.16
C ARG A 44 -3.65 -0.33 10.23
N VAL A 45 -4.06 -1.48 10.76
CA VAL A 45 -3.24 -2.22 11.75
C VAL A 45 -1.88 -2.62 11.18
N ILE A 46 -1.81 -3.03 9.91
CA ILE A 46 -0.53 -3.39 9.27
C ILE A 46 0.37 -2.16 9.12
N ILE A 47 -0.19 -1.03 8.68
CA ILE A 47 0.51 0.26 8.56
C ILE A 47 1.10 0.69 9.90
N GLU A 48 0.31 0.63 10.97
CA GLU A 48 0.73 0.98 12.33
C GLU A 48 1.83 0.04 12.85
N GLN A 49 1.67 -1.28 12.65
CA GLN A 49 2.66 -2.28 13.07
C GLN A 49 4.01 -2.12 12.37
N MET A 50 4.00 -1.71 11.10
CA MET A 50 5.20 -1.43 10.32
C MET A 50 5.72 0.00 10.51
N GLY A 51 5.00 0.85 11.25
CA GLY A 51 5.36 2.26 11.43
C GLY A 51 5.47 3.04 10.11
N LEU A 52 4.64 2.71 9.11
CA LEU A 52 4.73 3.34 7.79
C LEU A 52 4.25 4.79 7.84
N THR A 53 4.90 5.66 7.06
CA THR A 53 4.44 7.03 6.84
C THR A 53 3.43 7.04 5.71
N LEU A 54 2.22 7.55 5.96
CA LEU A 54 1.20 7.63 4.91
C LEU A 54 1.33 8.93 4.11
N ILE A 55 1.22 8.79 2.79
CA ILE A 55 0.96 9.89 1.86
C ILE A 55 -0.45 9.65 1.30
N THR A 56 -1.34 10.63 1.44
CA THR A 56 -2.74 10.53 1.01
C THR A 56 -3.00 11.47 -0.16
N VAL A 57 -3.71 10.99 -1.18
CA VAL A 57 -4.18 11.80 -2.31
C VAL A 57 -5.44 11.19 -2.91
N ASP A 58 -6.33 12.01 -3.46
CA ASP A 58 -7.48 11.52 -4.22
C ASP A 58 -6.98 10.83 -5.50
N PHE A 59 -7.20 9.52 -5.62
CA PHE A 59 -6.78 8.75 -6.79
C PHE A 59 -7.67 9.02 -8.00
N ASN A 60 -8.81 9.69 -7.83
CA ASN A 60 -9.66 10.14 -8.92
C ASN A 60 -9.14 11.44 -9.55
N ASP A 61 -8.29 12.20 -8.85
CA ASP A 61 -7.55 13.33 -9.42
C ASP A 61 -6.15 12.88 -9.86
N LEU A 62 -6.06 12.47 -11.12
CA LEU A 62 -4.79 12.00 -11.71
C LEU A 62 -3.72 13.09 -11.78
N SER A 63 -4.10 14.37 -11.82
CA SER A 63 -3.15 15.48 -11.84
C SER A 63 -2.53 15.67 -10.46
N ALA A 64 -3.36 15.69 -9.42
CA ALA A 64 -2.90 15.73 -8.04
C ALA A 64 -2.08 14.47 -7.67
N LEU A 65 -2.52 13.28 -8.10
CA LEU A 65 -1.79 12.04 -7.90
C LEU A 65 -0.38 12.10 -8.51
N LYS A 66 -0.27 12.57 -9.76
CA LYS A 66 1.02 12.72 -10.43
C LYS A 66 1.94 13.68 -9.66
N GLN A 67 1.41 14.84 -9.27
CA GLN A 67 2.17 15.84 -8.52
C GLN A 67 2.68 15.28 -7.20
N VAL A 68 1.81 14.60 -6.43
CA VAL A 68 2.16 14.01 -5.14
C VAL A 68 3.21 12.92 -5.29
N VAL A 69 3.13 12.06 -6.31
CA VAL A 69 4.17 11.05 -6.57
C VAL A 69 5.52 11.71 -6.87
N ASP A 70 5.53 12.73 -7.73
CA ASP A 70 6.74 13.43 -8.15
C ASP A 70 7.38 14.21 -6.98
N GLU A 71 6.58 14.82 -6.10
CA GLU A 71 7.07 15.62 -4.95
C GLU A 71 7.40 14.78 -3.70
N GLN A 72 6.54 13.83 -3.35
CA GLN A 72 6.61 13.10 -2.08
C GLN A 72 7.40 11.79 -2.19
N GLN A 73 7.69 11.32 -3.41
CA GLN A 73 8.52 10.14 -3.71
C GLN A 73 8.17 8.93 -2.81
N PRO A 74 6.95 8.38 -2.91
CA PRO A 74 6.55 7.22 -2.10
C PRO A 74 7.38 5.98 -2.44
N ASP A 75 7.65 5.13 -1.45
CA ASP A 75 8.38 3.88 -1.64
C ASP A 75 7.50 2.77 -2.25
N ALA A 76 6.19 2.80 -1.96
CA ALA A 76 5.18 1.93 -2.57
C ALA A 76 3.79 2.60 -2.55
N ALA A 77 2.85 2.01 -3.29
CA ALA A 77 1.45 2.43 -3.29
C ALA A 77 0.52 1.23 -3.03
N LEU A 78 -0.58 1.47 -2.31
CA LEU A 78 -1.65 0.50 -2.11
C LEU A 78 -2.94 1.04 -2.74
N VAL A 79 -3.47 0.29 -3.70
CA VAL A 79 -4.71 0.59 -4.42
C VAL A 79 -5.69 -0.57 -4.14
N HIS A 80 -6.85 -0.26 -3.57
CA HIS A 80 -7.89 -1.23 -3.23
C HIS A 80 -9.29 -0.64 -3.38
#